data_AF-A0A349N1G4-F1
#
_entry.id   AF-A0A349N1G4-F1
#
_cell.length_a   1.000
_cell.length_b   1.000
_cell.length_c   1.000
_cell.angle_alpha   90.00
_cell.angle_beta   90.00
_cell.angle_gamma   90.00
#
_symmetry.space_group_name_H-M   'P 1'
#
loop_
_entity.id
_entity.type
_entity.pdbx_description
1 polymer ?
#
loop_
_entity_poly.entity_id
_entity_poly.type
_entity_poly.pdbx_seq_one_letter_code
_entity_poly.pdbx_strand_id
1 'polypeptide(L)'
;VLECIGRSNFHGLLVSLAAAVTLQQLEENVSSDIGVIRVMPNTPVSVGAGMTAVALGSHATEQMGQDAERVFSSLGKTAVVTERQLDELGALSGAGPGYAFVIIDALADGGVRIGLPRALAIEAAAQTLYGAAKMVLDTGRHPAELRDQVTSPGGTTIAGIHAMEQRGIRAALMDGIAACMERSDEMGRKK
;
A
#
# COMPACT_ATOMS: atom_id res chain seq x y z
N VAL A 1 2.35 21.88 -16.04
CA VAL A 1 1.45 21.91 -14.86
C VAL A 1 2.11 22.65 -13.71
N LEU A 2 3.28 22.24 -13.21
CA LEU A 2 4.03 22.96 -12.16
C LEU A 2 4.37 24.40 -12.58
N GLU A 3 4.88 24.62 -13.81
CA GLU A 3 5.12 25.96 -14.36
C GLU A 3 3.84 26.83 -14.48
N CYS A 4 2.65 26.20 -14.59
CA CYS A 4 1.40 26.94 -14.64
C CYS A 4 0.95 27.39 -13.25
N ILE A 5 1.21 26.56 -12.22
CA ILE A 5 0.87 26.86 -10.82
C ILE A 5 1.72 28.03 -10.30
N GLY A 6 3.03 28.05 -10.61
CA GLY A 6 3.93 29.15 -10.22
C GLY A 6 3.64 30.51 -10.88
N ARG A 7 2.78 30.56 -11.91
CA ARG A 7 2.36 31.80 -12.60
C ARG A 7 1.00 32.33 -12.15
N SER A 8 0.31 31.61 -11.27
CA SER A 8 -0.99 32.00 -10.71
C SER A 8 -0.85 32.54 -9.29
N ASN A 9 -1.58 33.60 -8.93
CA ASN A 9 -1.75 34.06 -7.54
C ASN A 9 -2.61 33.06 -6.74
N PHE A 10 -2.15 31.82 -6.63
CA PHE A 10 -2.85 30.76 -5.91
C PHE A 10 -2.54 30.87 -4.43
N HIS A 11 -3.56 31.19 -3.63
CA HIS A 11 -3.51 31.03 -2.18
C HIS A 11 -4.20 29.72 -1.83
N GLY A 12 -3.45 28.74 -1.33
CA GLY A 12 -4.01 27.44 -0.97
C GLY A 12 -2.96 26.38 -0.68
N LEU A 13 -3.42 25.12 -0.72
CA LEU A 13 -2.62 23.93 -0.48
C LEU A 13 -2.43 23.18 -1.80
N LEU A 14 -1.18 22.89 -2.16
CA LEU A 14 -0.87 22.02 -3.28
C LEU A 14 -0.83 20.56 -2.79
N VAL A 15 -1.74 19.73 -3.31
CA VAL A 15 -1.74 18.29 -3.06
C VAL A 15 -1.29 17.56 -4.33
N SER A 16 -0.16 16.85 -4.25
CA SER A 16 0.44 16.15 -5.39
C SER A 16 0.37 14.64 -5.22
N LEU A 17 -0.18 13.95 -6.22
CA LEU A 17 -0.16 12.49 -6.35
C LEU A 17 0.90 12.01 -7.36
N ALA A 18 1.78 12.91 -7.82
CA ALA A 18 2.76 12.57 -8.83
C ALA A 18 3.79 11.57 -8.28
N ALA A 19 3.90 10.41 -8.95
CA ALA A 19 4.95 9.45 -8.69
C ALA A 19 6.33 10.01 -9.07
N ALA A 20 7.36 9.64 -8.32
CA ALA A 20 8.75 10.02 -8.57
C ALA A 20 9.01 11.54 -8.67
N VAL A 21 8.26 12.38 -7.96
CA VAL A 21 8.52 13.82 -7.80
C VAL A 21 8.66 14.11 -6.31
N THR A 22 9.78 14.69 -5.88
CA THR A 22 10.04 14.97 -4.46
C THR A 22 9.30 16.23 -3.99
N LEU A 23 9.11 16.36 -2.68
CA LEU A 23 8.59 17.58 -2.04
C LEU A 23 9.47 18.77 -2.40
N GLN A 24 10.80 18.60 -2.33
CA GLN A 24 11.74 19.64 -2.75
C GLN A 24 11.45 20.12 -4.18
N GLN A 25 11.30 19.21 -5.14
CA GLN A 25 11.01 19.56 -6.54
C GLN A 25 9.67 20.28 -6.69
N LEU A 26 8.66 19.91 -5.89
CA LEU A 26 7.37 20.59 -5.90
C LEU A 26 7.49 21.99 -5.30
N GLU A 27 8.17 22.13 -4.17
CA GLU A 27 8.38 23.38 -3.43
C GLU A 27 9.21 24.40 -4.23
N GLU A 28 10.22 23.95 -4.99
CA GLU A 28 11.02 24.82 -5.88
C GLU A 28 10.19 25.46 -7.00
N ASN A 29 9.00 24.93 -7.31
CA ASN A 29 8.12 25.40 -8.38
C ASN A 29 6.90 26.18 -7.88
N VAL A 30 6.79 26.43 -6.57
CA VAL A 30 5.71 27.21 -5.96
C VAL A 30 6.27 28.30 -5.06
N SER A 31 5.46 29.32 -4.75
CA SER A 31 5.84 30.35 -3.79
C SER A 31 5.85 29.79 -2.36
N SER A 32 6.69 30.36 -1.49
CA SER A 32 6.90 29.86 -0.11
C SER A 32 5.70 30.05 0.81
N ASP A 33 4.66 30.78 0.39
CA ASP A 33 3.38 30.90 1.09
C ASP A 33 2.40 29.75 0.78
N ILE A 34 2.75 28.87 -0.16
CA ILE A 34 1.94 27.69 -0.53
C ILE A 34 2.45 26.47 0.23
N GLY A 35 1.58 25.86 1.05
CA GLY A 35 1.84 24.56 1.64
C GLY A 35 1.81 23.46 0.56
N VAL A 36 2.76 22.53 0.60
CA VAL A 36 2.83 21.40 -0.34
C VAL A 36 2.66 20.09 0.43
N ILE A 37 1.83 19.19 -0.08
CA ILE A 37 1.66 17.84 0.45
C ILE A 37 1.81 16.84 -0.70
N ARG A 38 2.62 15.80 -0.48
CA ARG A 38 2.66 14.61 -1.34
C ARG A 38 1.71 13.57 -0.78
N VAL A 39 0.98 12.92 -1.68
CA VAL A 39 0.03 11.86 -1.35
C VAL A 39 0.30 10.66 -2.24
N MET A 40 0.39 9.48 -1.64
CA MET A 40 0.54 8.22 -2.35
C MET A 40 -0.59 7.28 -1.96
N PRO A 41 -1.73 7.29 -2.69
CA PRO A 41 -2.75 6.25 -2.55
C PRO A 41 -2.32 4.98 -3.30
N ASN A 42 -3.05 3.90 -3.09
CA ASN A 42 -2.98 2.70 -3.91
C ASN A 42 -4.30 2.41 -4.63
N THR A 43 -4.30 1.50 -5.61
CA THR A 43 -5.47 1.25 -6.48
C THR A 43 -6.77 0.83 -5.76
N PRO A 44 -6.76 0.15 -4.60
CA PRO A 44 -7.97 -0.15 -3.83
C PRO A 44 -8.76 1.05 -3.29
N VAL A 45 -8.26 2.29 -3.41
CA VAL A 45 -9.07 3.50 -3.14
C VAL A 45 -10.35 3.54 -3.97
N SER A 46 -10.34 2.95 -5.17
CA SER A 46 -11.51 2.84 -6.06
C SER A 46 -12.68 2.05 -5.47
N VAL A 47 -12.41 1.21 -4.46
CA VAL A 47 -13.41 0.40 -3.76
C VAL A 47 -13.48 0.72 -2.25
N GLY A 48 -12.93 1.86 -1.84
CA GLY A 48 -12.94 2.33 -0.44
C GLY A 48 -12.07 1.50 0.52
N ALA A 49 -11.17 0.67 -0.02
CA ALA A 49 -10.27 -0.20 0.76
C ALA A 49 -8.80 0.18 0.57
N GLY A 50 -8.53 1.45 0.26
CA GLY A 50 -7.19 1.95 -0.01
C GLY A 50 -6.32 2.11 1.24
N MET A 51 -5.02 2.24 0.99
CA MET A 51 -4.04 2.79 1.92
C MET A 51 -3.43 4.02 1.28
N THR A 52 -3.44 5.15 1.98
CA THR A 52 -2.90 6.41 1.51
C THR A 52 -1.82 6.92 2.45
N ALA A 53 -0.64 7.19 1.93
CA ALA A 53 0.42 7.88 2.66
C ALA A 53 0.37 9.38 2.35
N VAL A 54 0.58 10.22 3.37
CA VAL A 54 0.58 11.68 3.26
C VAL A 54 1.89 12.21 3.84
N ALA A 55 2.69 12.92 3.04
CA ALA A 55 3.93 13.56 3.47
C ALA A 55 3.83 15.08 3.32
N LEU A 56 4.18 15.80 4.38
CA LEU A 56 4.10 17.26 4.44
C LEU A 56 5.41 17.90 3.97
N GLY A 57 5.29 18.91 3.12
CA GLY A 57 6.38 19.81 2.75
C GLY A 57 6.75 20.77 3.89
N SER A 58 7.84 21.49 3.68
CA SER A 58 8.45 22.42 4.64
C SER A 58 7.48 23.53 5.09
N HIS A 59 6.59 23.97 4.20
CA HIS A 59 5.62 25.03 4.45
C HIS A 59 4.22 24.50 4.78
N ALA A 60 4.01 23.18 4.79
CA ALA A 60 2.72 22.59 5.15
C ALA A 60 2.57 22.50 6.67
N THR A 61 1.44 23.00 7.18
CA THR A 61 1.13 22.94 8.61
C THR A 61 0.59 21.57 9.01
N GLU A 62 0.65 21.23 10.29
CA GLU A 62 0.02 20.02 10.84
C GLU A 62 -1.48 19.99 10.54
N GLN A 63 -2.16 21.15 10.63
CA GLN A 63 -3.58 21.26 10.31
C GLN A 63 -3.89 20.87 8.85
N MET A 64 -3.04 21.30 7.90
CA MET A 64 -3.18 20.90 6.49
C MET A 64 -3.00 19.38 6.33
N GLY A 65 -2.09 18.78 7.09
CA GLY A 65 -1.91 17.32 7.13
C GLY A 65 -3.15 16.60 7.65
N GLN A 66 -3.74 17.07 8.74
CA GLN A 66 -4.97 16.51 9.30
C GLN A 66 -6.17 16.69 8.34
N ASP A 67 -6.24 17.81 7.62
CA ASP A 67 -7.27 18.04 6.61
C ASP A 67 -7.12 17.07 5.44
N ALA A 68 -5.89 16.85 4.94
CA ALA A 68 -5.60 15.84 3.94
C ALA A 68 -5.96 14.43 4.44
N GLU A 69 -5.57 14.08 5.66
CA GLU A 69 -5.89 12.80 6.27
C GLU A 69 -7.41 12.56 6.33
N ARG A 70 -8.19 13.58 6.71
CA ARG A 70 -9.67 13.50 6.73
C ARG A 70 -10.25 13.25 5.34
N VAL A 71 -9.72 13.91 4.31
CA VAL A 71 -10.18 13.70 2.92
C VAL A 71 -9.90 12.27 2.47
N PHE A 72 -8.65 11.80 2.60
CA PHE A 72 -8.25 10.49 2.07
C PHE A 72 -8.76 9.31 2.90
N SER A 73 -9.09 9.52 4.19
CA SER A 73 -9.71 8.49 5.02
C SER A 73 -11.14 8.11 4.57
N SER A 74 -11.76 8.90 3.69
CA SER A 74 -13.00 8.48 3.02
C SER A 74 -12.80 7.34 1.99
N LEU A 75 -11.55 7.09 1.58
CA LEU A 75 -11.17 6.11 0.55
C LEU A 75 -10.49 4.86 1.14
N GLY A 76 -10.41 4.76 2.47
CA GLY A 76 -9.75 3.67 3.17
C GLY A 76 -8.98 4.18 4.40
N LYS A 77 -7.77 3.66 4.62
CA LYS A 77 -6.88 4.11 5.70
C LYS A 77 -5.89 5.14 5.18
N THR A 78 -5.54 6.10 6.04
CA THR A 78 -4.53 7.12 5.75
C THR A 78 -3.49 7.14 6.85
N ALA A 79 -2.24 7.45 6.50
CA ALA A 79 -1.16 7.69 7.45
C ALA A 79 -0.37 8.93 7.06
N VAL A 80 -0.19 9.85 8.01
CA VAL A 80 0.76 10.96 7.87
C VAL A 80 2.16 10.45 8.22
N VAL A 81 3.10 10.63 7.29
CA VAL A 81 4.43 10.01 7.33
C VAL A 81 5.51 10.98 6.85
N THR A 82 6.77 10.61 7.05
CA THR A 82 7.89 11.30 6.39
C THR A 82 7.89 11.02 4.88
N GLU A 83 8.57 11.86 4.10
CA GLU A 83 8.70 11.62 2.66
C GLU A 83 9.38 10.29 2.33
N ARG A 84 10.41 9.89 3.10
CA ARG A 84 11.04 8.58 2.92
C ARG A 84 10.06 7.44 3.16
N GLN A 85 9.26 7.52 4.22
CA GLN A 85 8.23 6.53 4.53
C GLN A 85 7.12 6.49 3.48
N LEU A 86 6.86 7.60 2.76
CA LEU A 86 5.92 7.60 1.64
C LEU A 86 6.44 6.70 0.50
N ASP A 87 7.73 6.75 0.17
CA ASP A 87 8.32 5.87 -0.84
C ASP A 87 8.35 4.41 -0.35
N GLU A 88 8.66 4.16 0.92
CA GLU A 88 8.61 2.83 1.55
C GLU A 88 7.18 2.25 1.54
N LEU A 89 6.16 3.07 1.85
CA LEU A 89 4.76 2.69 1.70
C LEU A 89 4.36 2.54 0.24
N GLY A 90 5.00 3.22 -0.70
CA GLY A 90 4.85 2.98 -2.13
C GLY A 90 5.27 1.57 -2.51
N ALA A 91 6.46 1.13 -2.06
CA ALA A 91 6.96 -0.22 -2.31
C ALA A 91 6.09 -1.30 -1.63
N LEU A 92 5.59 -1.04 -0.42
CA LEU A 92 4.74 -1.99 0.30
C LEU A 92 3.28 -1.96 -0.16
N SER A 93 2.61 -0.82 -0.02
CA SER A 93 1.16 -0.67 -0.21
C SER A 93 0.77 -0.14 -1.59
N GLY A 94 1.63 0.62 -2.25
CA GLY A 94 1.41 1.09 -3.63
C GLY A 94 1.51 -0.06 -4.65
N ALA A 95 2.59 -0.83 -4.57
CA ALA A 95 2.78 -2.05 -5.38
C ALA A 95 2.06 -3.28 -4.79
N GLY A 96 1.70 -3.23 -3.50
CA GLY A 96 1.00 -4.27 -2.75
C GLY A 96 -0.17 -4.96 -3.47
N PRO A 97 -1.10 -4.24 -4.12
CA PRO A 97 -2.18 -4.84 -4.90
C PRO A 97 -1.67 -5.81 -5.98
N GLY A 98 -0.55 -5.50 -6.63
CA GLY A 98 0.07 -6.40 -7.61
C GLY A 98 0.50 -7.72 -6.99
N TYR A 99 1.12 -7.68 -5.81
CA TYR A 99 1.50 -8.90 -5.07
C TYR A 99 0.25 -9.69 -4.63
N ALA A 100 -0.77 -8.99 -4.13
CA ALA A 100 -2.01 -9.60 -3.69
C ALA A 100 -2.73 -10.33 -4.83
N PHE A 101 -2.77 -9.76 -6.04
CA PHE A 101 -3.37 -10.43 -7.20
C PHE A 101 -2.64 -11.72 -7.57
N VAL A 102 -1.30 -11.74 -7.52
CA VAL A 102 -0.51 -12.97 -7.74
C VAL A 102 -0.83 -14.02 -6.68
N ILE A 103 -0.97 -13.63 -5.41
CA ILE A 103 -1.31 -14.56 -4.33
C ILE A 103 -2.73 -15.13 -4.52
N ILE A 104 -3.71 -14.28 -4.85
CA ILE A 104 -5.09 -14.70 -5.12
C ILE A 104 -5.12 -15.71 -6.26
N ASP A 105 -4.43 -15.42 -7.37
CA ASP A 105 -4.39 -16.28 -8.55
C ASP A 105 -3.73 -17.63 -8.23
N ALA A 106 -2.61 -17.62 -7.50
CA ALA A 106 -1.93 -18.84 -7.06
C ALA A 106 -2.79 -19.70 -6.12
N LEU A 107 -3.54 -19.09 -5.20
CA LEU A 107 -4.49 -19.80 -4.33
C LEU A 107 -5.64 -20.39 -5.15
N ALA A 108 -6.17 -19.65 -6.12
CA ALA A 108 -7.22 -20.13 -7.00
C ALA A 108 -6.75 -21.32 -7.86
N ASP A 109 -5.53 -21.26 -8.41
CA ASP A 109 -4.89 -22.38 -9.11
C ASP A 109 -4.75 -23.62 -8.21
N GLY A 110 -4.35 -23.41 -6.94
CA GLY A 110 -4.32 -24.46 -5.93
C GLY A 110 -5.69 -25.09 -5.69
N GLY A 111 -6.75 -24.28 -5.62
CA GLY A 111 -8.13 -24.73 -5.51
C GLY A 111 -8.61 -25.55 -6.71
N VAL A 112 -8.30 -25.10 -7.93
CA VAL A 112 -8.63 -25.84 -9.16
C VAL A 112 -7.88 -27.17 -9.21
N ARG A 113 -6.61 -27.19 -8.81
CA ARG A 113 -5.81 -28.42 -8.75
C ARG A 113 -6.42 -29.50 -7.86
N ILE A 114 -7.15 -29.11 -6.81
CA ILE A 114 -7.86 -30.05 -5.92
C ILE A 114 -9.33 -30.27 -6.30
N GLY A 115 -9.77 -29.75 -7.46
CA GLY A 115 -11.07 -30.05 -8.06
C GLY A 115 -12.14 -28.96 -7.97
N LEU A 116 -11.82 -27.75 -7.49
CA LEU A 116 -12.79 -26.65 -7.49
C LEU A 116 -13.03 -26.09 -8.90
N PRO A 117 -14.27 -25.67 -9.23
CA PRO A 117 -14.52 -24.82 -10.38
C PRO A 117 -13.72 -23.51 -10.27
N ARG A 118 -13.12 -23.07 -11.38
CA ARG A 118 -12.26 -21.87 -11.44
C ARG A 118 -12.92 -20.63 -10.82
N ALA A 119 -14.17 -20.36 -11.18
CA ALA A 119 -14.88 -19.18 -10.67
C ALA A 119 -15.00 -19.20 -9.14
N LEU A 120 -15.39 -20.34 -8.57
CA LEU A 120 -15.50 -20.51 -7.12
C LEU A 120 -14.12 -20.43 -6.44
N ALA A 121 -13.06 -20.97 -7.06
CA ALA A 121 -11.71 -20.91 -6.51
C ALA A 121 -11.18 -19.46 -6.43
N ILE A 122 -11.44 -18.63 -7.44
CA ILE A 122 -11.09 -17.21 -7.44
C ILE A 122 -11.84 -16.47 -6.33
N GLU A 123 -13.16 -16.66 -6.25
CA GLU A 123 -14.00 -16.02 -5.23
C GLU A 123 -13.56 -16.41 -3.82
N ALA A 124 -13.36 -17.71 -3.57
CA ALA A 124 -12.91 -18.21 -2.27
C ALA A 124 -11.53 -17.67 -1.88
N ALA A 125 -10.58 -17.61 -2.83
CA ALA A 125 -9.25 -17.07 -2.57
C ALA A 125 -9.29 -15.58 -2.21
N ALA A 126 -9.99 -14.77 -3.01
CA ALA A 126 -10.13 -13.34 -2.78
C ALA A 126 -10.82 -13.05 -1.43
N GLN A 127 -11.96 -13.71 -1.16
CA GLN A 127 -12.71 -13.52 0.07
C GLN A 127 -11.93 -13.98 1.31
N THR A 128 -11.16 -15.06 1.19
CA THR A 128 -10.31 -15.58 2.29
C THR A 128 -9.23 -14.58 2.67
N LEU A 129 -8.51 -14.03 1.68
CA LEU A 129 -7.50 -13.00 1.95
C LEU A 129 -8.12 -11.71 2.50
N TYR A 130 -9.25 -11.27 1.94
CA TYR A 130 -9.98 -10.10 2.45
C TYR A 130 -10.38 -10.29 3.92
N GLY A 131 -10.97 -11.44 4.26
CA GLY A 131 -11.37 -11.77 5.63
C GLY A 131 -10.18 -11.81 6.59
N ALA A 132 -9.08 -12.47 6.21
CA ALA A 132 -7.88 -12.54 7.02
C ALA A 132 -7.26 -11.15 7.26
N ALA A 133 -7.15 -10.33 6.21
CA ALA A 133 -6.66 -8.96 6.33
C ALA A 133 -7.57 -8.11 7.23
N LYS A 134 -8.90 -8.24 7.07
CA LYS A 134 -9.88 -7.56 7.92
C LYS A 134 -9.76 -7.96 9.38
N MET A 135 -9.52 -9.24 9.69
CA MET A 135 -9.28 -9.67 11.07
C MET A 135 -8.05 -8.99 11.68
N VAL A 136 -6.95 -8.85 10.93
CA VAL A 136 -5.77 -8.11 11.41
C VAL A 136 -6.13 -6.65 11.71
N LEU A 137 -6.80 -5.99 10.78
CA LEU A 137 -7.13 -4.56 10.88
C LEU A 137 -8.15 -4.25 12.00
N ASP A 138 -9.18 -5.09 12.14
CA ASP A 138 -10.26 -4.86 13.09
C ASP A 138 -9.87 -5.27 14.52
N THR A 139 -9.07 -6.33 14.67
CA THR A 139 -8.69 -6.85 16.00
C THR A 139 -7.38 -6.26 16.52
N GLY A 140 -6.51 -5.74 15.64
CA GLY A 140 -5.17 -5.27 15.99
C GLY A 140 -4.23 -6.37 16.50
N ARG A 141 -4.63 -7.64 16.40
CA ARG A 141 -3.82 -8.77 16.90
C ARG A 141 -2.66 -9.06 15.97
N HIS A 142 -1.59 -9.59 16.53
CA HIS A 142 -0.41 -9.96 15.77
C HIS A 142 -0.76 -11.07 14.74
N PRO A 143 -0.33 -10.98 13.47
CA PRO A 143 -0.67 -11.99 12.45
C PRO A 143 -0.28 -13.42 12.83
N ALA A 144 0.83 -13.61 13.56
CA ALA A 144 1.24 -14.93 14.06
C ALA A 144 0.23 -15.50 15.06
N GLU A 145 -0.36 -14.66 15.92
CA GLU A 145 -1.36 -15.09 16.89
C GLU A 145 -2.66 -15.52 16.19
N LEU A 146 -3.10 -14.78 15.19
CA LEU A 146 -4.28 -15.13 14.37
C LEU A 146 -4.05 -16.42 13.58
N ARG A 147 -2.85 -16.60 13.01
CA ARG A 147 -2.45 -17.85 12.35
C ARG A 147 -2.50 -19.02 13.34
N ASP A 148 -1.94 -18.87 14.53
CA ASP A 148 -1.87 -19.97 15.50
C ASP A 148 -3.27 -20.43 15.95
N GLN A 149 -4.25 -19.53 16.02
CA GLN A 149 -5.66 -19.87 16.32
C GLN A 149 -6.35 -20.74 15.27
N VAL A 150 -5.94 -20.66 14.01
CA VAL A 150 -6.50 -21.47 12.91
C VAL A 150 -5.65 -22.69 12.59
N THR A 151 -4.64 -22.96 13.41
CA THR A 151 -3.62 -23.99 13.19
C THR A 151 -3.71 -25.07 14.27
N SER A 152 -4.58 -26.06 14.05
CA SER A 152 -4.75 -27.18 14.98
C SER A 152 -3.57 -28.18 14.91
N PRO A 153 -3.23 -28.86 16.03
CA PRO A 153 -2.19 -29.88 16.05
C PRO A 153 -2.44 -30.99 15.01
N GLY A 154 -1.49 -31.18 14.08
CA GLY A 154 -1.60 -32.17 13.00
C GLY A 154 -2.69 -31.90 11.96
N GLY A 155 -3.30 -30.71 11.98
CA GLY A 155 -4.41 -30.33 11.10
C GLY A 155 -3.99 -29.97 9.67
N THR A 156 -5.01 -29.67 8.85
CA THR A 156 -4.82 -29.30 7.44
C THR A 156 -4.08 -27.97 7.28
N THR A 157 -4.38 -26.97 8.12
CA THR A 157 -3.73 -25.65 8.07
C THR A 157 -2.22 -25.74 8.30
N ILE A 158 -1.77 -26.48 9.32
CA ILE A 158 -0.33 -26.61 9.60
C ILE A 158 0.40 -27.36 8.49
N ALA A 159 -0.23 -28.38 7.89
CA ALA A 159 0.35 -29.09 6.75
C ALA A 159 0.52 -28.16 5.53
N GLY A 160 -0.48 -27.33 5.25
CA GLY A 160 -0.42 -26.31 4.19
C GLY A 160 0.65 -25.25 4.44
N ILE A 161 0.68 -24.66 5.64
CA ILE A 161 1.70 -23.68 6.03
C ILE A 161 3.10 -24.28 5.91
N HIS A 162 3.31 -25.49 6.45
CA HIS A 162 4.61 -26.16 6.37
C HIS A 162 5.08 -26.31 4.92
N ALA A 163 4.21 -26.76 4.01
CA ALA A 163 4.55 -26.88 2.59
C ALA A 163 4.90 -25.54 1.93
N MET A 164 4.20 -24.45 2.29
CA MET A 164 4.51 -23.09 1.78
C MET A 164 5.84 -22.57 2.34
N GLU A 165 6.12 -22.80 3.62
CA GLU A 165 7.39 -22.39 4.26
C GLU A 165 8.58 -23.15 3.64
N GLN A 166 8.43 -24.43 3.30
CA GLN A 166 9.45 -25.20 2.54
C GLN A 166 9.75 -24.61 1.15
N ARG A 167 8.81 -23.83 0.58
CA ARG A 167 9.01 -23.11 -0.69
C ARG A 167 9.48 -21.66 -0.48
N GLY A 168 9.69 -21.23 0.76
CA GLY A 168 10.23 -19.91 1.07
C GLY A 168 9.26 -18.76 0.85
N ILE A 169 7.95 -18.96 1.09
CA ILE A 169 6.92 -17.93 0.85
C ILE A 169 7.25 -16.57 1.50
N ARG A 170 7.80 -16.56 2.72
CA ARG A 170 8.17 -15.32 3.42
C ARG A 170 9.31 -14.60 2.72
N ALA A 171 10.35 -15.35 2.34
CA ALA A 171 11.49 -14.79 1.63
C ALA A 171 11.04 -14.17 0.30
N ALA A 172 10.25 -14.89 -0.50
CA ALA A 172 9.74 -14.38 -1.78
C ALA A 172 8.97 -13.05 -1.63
N LEU A 173 8.14 -12.91 -0.60
CA LEU A 173 7.40 -11.67 -0.35
C LEU A 173 8.30 -10.53 0.13
N MET A 174 9.23 -10.81 1.05
CA MET A 174 10.18 -9.81 1.56
C MET A 174 11.12 -9.32 0.47
N ASP A 175 11.68 -10.24 -0.32
CA ASP A 175 12.60 -9.93 -1.41
C ASP A 175 11.88 -9.13 -2.52
N GLY A 176 10.61 -9.44 -2.80
CA GLY A 176 9.79 -8.68 -3.75
C GLY A 176 9.61 -7.21 -3.35
N ILE A 177 9.38 -6.95 -2.05
CA ILE A 177 9.26 -5.58 -1.52
C ILE A 177 10.62 -4.87 -1.59
N ALA A 178 11.70 -5.54 -1.19
CA ALA A 178 13.05 -4.99 -1.23
C ALA A 178 13.45 -4.60 -2.67
N ALA A 179 13.24 -5.50 -3.63
CA ALA A 179 13.50 -5.24 -5.06
C ALA A 179 12.65 -4.07 -5.60
N CYS A 180 11.39 -3.95 -5.16
CA CYS A 180 10.55 -2.80 -5.52
C CYS A 180 11.11 -1.49 -4.97
N MET A 181 11.61 -1.50 -3.72
CA MET A 181 12.21 -0.33 -3.10
C MET A 181 13.51 0.09 -3.81
N GLU A 182 14.38 -0.87 -4.12
CA GLU A 182 15.61 -0.63 -4.89
C GLU A 182 15.28 0.00 -6.25
N ARG A 183 14.27 -0.54 -6.95
CA ARG A 183 13.82 0.01 -8.21
C ARG A 183 13.26 1.43 -8.09
N SER A 184 12.51 1.71 -7.03
CA SER A 184 11.99 3.05 -6.73
C SER A 184 13.14 4.05 -6.55
N ASP A 185 14.15 3.67 -5.76
CA ASP A 185 15.34 4.49 -5.50
C ASP A 185 16.15 4.74 -6.80
N GLU A 186 16.30 3.74 -7.68
CA GLU A 186 16.91 3.91 -9.00
C GLU A 186 16.17 4.92 -9.88
N MET A 187 14.84 4.85 -9.89
CA MET A 187 14.00 5.76 -10.67
C MET A 187 14.07 7.19 -10.14
N GLY A 188 14.17 7.36 -8.81
CA GLY A 188 14.36 8.66 -8.17
C GLY A 188 15.70 9.32 -8.49
N ARG A 189 16.78 8.53 -8.66
CA ARG A 189 18.14 9.03 -8.97
C ARG A 189 18.34 9.45 -10.42
N LYS A 190 17.51 9.00 -11.37
CA LYS A 190 17.66 9.29 -12.82
C LYS A 190 17.20 10.70 -13.24
N LYS A 191 17.43 11.72 -12.41
CA LYS A 191 17.09 13.11 -12.71
C LYS A 191 18.33 13.98 -12.77
#